data_AF-A0A845QIJ7-F1
#
_entry.id   AF-A0A845QIJ7-F1
#
_cell.length_a   1.000
_cell.length_b   1.000
_cell.length_c   1.000
_cell.angle_alpha   90.00
_cell.angle_beta   90.00
_cell.angle_gamma   90.00
#
_symmetry.space_group_name_H-M   'P 1'
#
loop_
_entity.id
_entity.type
_entity.pdbx_description
1 polymer ?
#
loop_
_entity_poly.entity_id
_entity_poly.type
_entity_poly.pdbx_seq_one_letter_code
_entity_poly.pdbx_strand_id
1 'polypeptide(L)' 'MTNREYMVMQLTDPDCIDDGGASYESMVFYNVECPYYVGDERCLCAGKIPRRDLCYLCKEEWLDNEVDE' A
#
# COMPACT_ATOMS: atom_id res chain seq x y z
N MET A 1 16.99 -13.97 -6.58
CA MET A 1 15.96 -12.97 -6.28
C MET A 1 16.64 -11.65 -5.98
N THR A 2 16.31 -10.63 -6.75
CA THR A 2 16.71 -9.24 -6.54
C THR A 2 15.64 -8.50 -5.72
N ASN A 3 15.97 -7.33 -5.16
CA ASN A 3 14.98 -6.51 -4.44
C ASN A 3 13.78 -6.15 -5.33
N ARG A 4 13.99 -5.97 -6.64
CA ARG A 4 12.91 -5.72 -7.60
C ARG A 4 11.99 -6.92 -7.72
N GLU A 5 12.55 -8.12 -7.92
CA GLU A 5 11.77 -9.36 -8.02
C GLU A 5 10.99 -9.61 -6.73
N TYR A 6 11.62 -9.39 -5.57
CA TYR A 6 10.98 -9.50 -4.26
C TYR A 6 9.79 -8.54 -4.10
N MET A 7 9.97 -7.26 -4.43
CA MET A 7 8.90 -6.27 -4.34
C MET A 7 7.75 -6.57 -5.30
N VAL A 8 8.04 -7.03 -6.52
CA VAL A 8 7.01 -7.42 -7.48
C VAL A 8 6.22 -8.60 -6.94
N MET A 9 6.89 -9.66 -6.48
CA MET A 9 6.21 -10.84 -5.91
C MET A 9 5.26 -10.46 -4.77
N GLN A 10 5.76 -9.67 -3.82
CA GLN A 10 4.95 -9.17 -2.70
C GLN A 10 3.76 -8.33 -3.18
N LEU A 11 3.94 -7.45 -4.17
CA LEU A 11 2.86 -6.59 -4.67
C LEU A 11 1.83 -7.34 -5.55
N THR A 12 2.19 -8.49 -6.12
CA THR A 12 1.32 -9.26 -7.02
C THR A 12 0.59 -10.41 -6.34
N ASP A 13 1.01 -10.83 -5.15
CA ASP A 13 0.45 -11.97 -4.43
C ASP A 13 0.41 -11.66 -2.91
N PRO A 14 -0.78 -11.41 -2.32
CA PRO A 14 -0.91 -11.12 -0.89
C PRO A 14 -0.54 -12.31 0.01
N ASP A 15 -0.52 -13.53 -0.52
CA ASP A 15 -0.11 -14.75 0.18
C ASP A 15 1.39 -15.04 0.00
N CYS A 16 2.15 -14.17 -0.69
CA CYS A 16 3.59 -14.27 -0.85
C CYS A 16 4.33 -14.00 0.46
N ILE A 17 4.32 -14.99 1.37
CA ILE A 17 5.07 -14.95 2.61
C ILE A 17 6.47 -15.52 2.35
N ASP A 18 7.47 -14.64 2.27
CA ASP A 18 8.87 -15.04 2.37
C ASP A 18 9.22 -15.32 3.85
N ASP A 19 10.06 -16.32 4.11
CA ASP A 19 10.49 -16.71 5.45
C ASP A 19 11.30 -15.61 6.18
N GLY A 20 11.63 -14.53 5.47
CA GLY A 20 12.19 -13.26 5.96
C GLY A 20 11.20 -12.26 6.59
N GLY A 21 9.90 -12.56 6.64
CA GLY A 21 8.98 -11.97 7.62
C GLY A 21 8.35 -10.60 7.31
N ALA A 22 8.51 -10.05 6.10
CA ALA A 22 7.73 -8.87 5.70
C ALA A 22 6.37 -9.27 5.15
N SER A 23 5.29 -8.83 5.80
CA SER A 23 3.93 -9.03 5.29
C SER A 23 3.63 -8.12 4.11
N TYR A 24 2.74 -8.56 3.23
CA TYR A 24 2.16 -7.74 2.16
C TYR A 24 1.67 -6.36 2.66
N GLU A 25 0.91 -6.35 3.77
CA GLU A 25 0.46 -5.11 4.43
C GLU A 25 1.62 -4.15 4.75
N SER A 26 2.74 -4.68 5.25
CA SER A 26 3.92 -3.87 5.57
C SER A 26 4.60 -3.35 4.31
N MET A 27 4.60 -4.13 3.22
CA MET A 27 5.12 -3.70 1.92
C MET A 27 4.34 -2.51 1.38
N VAL A 28 3.01 -2.61 1.36
CA VAL A 28 2.10 -1.53 0.92
C VAL A 28 2.24 -0.31 1.84
N PHE A 29 2.24 -0.51 3.16
CA PHE A 29 2.32 0.61 4.09
C PHE A 29 3.64 1.39 4.01
N TYR A 30 4.79 0.71 3.95
CA TYR A 30 6.11 1.36 4.01
C TYR A 30 6.68 1.75 2.65
N ASN A 31 6.32 1.09 1.55
CA ASN A 31 6.98 1.29 0.25
C ASN A 31 6.09 1.94 -0.82
N VAL A 32 4.77 2.04 -0.60
CA VAL A 32 3.88 2.85 -1.44
C VAL A 32 3.67 4.19 -0.75
N GLU A 33 3.90 5.31 -1.42
CA GLU A 33 3.63 6.63 -0.84
C GLU A 33 2.11 6.88 -0.68
N CYS A 34 1.73 7.89 0.10
CA CYS A 34 0.31 8.26 0.16
C CYS A 34 -0.11 8.83 -1.21
N PRO A 35 -1.10 8.24 -1.90
CA PRO A 35 -1.49 8.69 -3.24
C PRO A 35 -2.26 10.03 -3.22
N TYR A 36 -2.68 10.48 -2.04
CA TYR A 36 -3.47 11.68 -1.85
C TYR A 36 -2.73 12.73 -1.01
N TYR A 37 -3.01 14.01 -1.27
CA TYR A 37 -2.51 15.11 -0.45
C TYR A 37 -3.38 15.32 0.80
N VAL A 38 -2.85 16.06 1.78
CA VAL A 38 -3.56 16.35 3.03
C VAL A 38 -4.85 17.11 2.75
N GLY A 39 -5.98 16.52 3.15
CA GLY A 39 -7.31 17.11 2.96
C GLY A 39 -8.03 16.70 1.68
N ASP A 40 -7.44 15.84 0.85
CA ASP A 40 -8.15 15.23 -0.28
C ASP A 40 -9.31 14.35 0.24
N GLU A 41 -10.53 14.59 -0.24
CA GLU A 41 -11.71 13.87 0.25
C GLU A 41 -11.72 12.39 -0.13
N ARG A 42 -10.91 11.98 -1.12
CA ARG A 42 -10.74 10.57 -1.51
C ARG A 42 -9.91 9.78 -0.50
N CYS A 43 -9.12 10.45 0.35
CA CYS A 43 -8.33 9.74 1.34
C CYS A 43 -9.22 9.24 2.49
N LEU A 44 -9.09 7.96 2.86
CA LEU A 44 -9.90 7.38 3.96
C LEU A 44 -9.62 8.04 5.33
N CYS A 45 -8.47 8.71 5.46
CA CYS A 45 -8.07 9.49 6.63
C CYS A 45 -8.55 10.95 6.61
N ALA A 46 -9.35 11.38 5.63
CA ALA A 46 -9.91 12.73 5.60
C ALA A 46 -10.67 13.04 6.89
N GLY A 47 -10.29 14.14 7.56
CA GLY A 47 -10.86 14.56 8.84
C GLY A 47 -10.51 13.66 10.04
N LYS A 48 -9.57 12.73 9.90
CA LYS A 48 -9.15 11.77 10.94
C LYS A 48 -7.63 11.82 11.12
N ILE A 49 -7.15 11.28 12.25
CA ILE A 49 -5.71 11.06 12.44
C ILE A 49 -5.29 9.86 11.56
N PRO A 50 -4.25 10.00 10.73
CA PRO A 50 -3.72 8.87 9.96
C PRO A 50 -3.26 7.74 10.89
N ARG A 51 -3.74 6.54 10.62
CA ARG A 51 -3.35 5.32 11.33
C ARG A 51 -2.97 4.24 10.32
N ARG A 52 -2.11 3.32 10.73
CA ARG A 52 -1.51 2.31 9.84
C ARG A 52 -2.57 1.51 9.08
N ASP A 53 -3.55 0.98 9.80
CA ASP A 53 -4.70 0.23 9.27
C ASP A 53 -5.45 1.05 8.19
N LEU A 54 -5.73 2.31 8.50
CA LEU A 54 -6.47 3.20 7.62
C LEU A 54 -5.66 3.59 6.37
N CYS A 55 -4.37 3.86 6.53
CA CYS A 55 -3.47 4.19 5.44
C CYS A 55 -3.17 2.99 4.54
N TYR A 56 -3.08 1.78 5.10
CA TYR A 56 -2.96 0.55 4.33
C TYR A 56 -4.19 0.38 3.43
N LEU A 57 -5.40 0.36 4.00
CA LEU A 57 -6.64 0.21 3.23
C LEU A 57 -6.79 1.28 2.14
N CYS A 58 -6.43 2.53 2.46
CA CYS A 58 -6.51 3.63 1.49
C CYS A 58 -5.54 3.45 0.31
N LYS A 59 -4.38 2.83 0.53
CA LYS A 59 -3.38 2.57 -0.52
C LYS A 59 -3.76 1.34 -1.35
N GLU A 60 -4.35 0.33 -0.73
CA GLU A 60 -4.92 -0.82 -1.44
C GLU A 60 -6.02 -0.40 -2.41
N GLU A 61 -6.99 0.38 -1.93
CA GLU A 61 -8.07 0.91 -2.77
C GLU A 61 -7.52 1.77 -3.93
N TRP A 62 -6.41 2.46 -3.71
CA TRP A 62 -5.72 3.18 -4.77
C TRP A 62 -5.02 2.27 -5.78
N LEU A 63 -4.37 1.19 -5.34
CA LEU A 63 -3.73 0.21 -6.21
C LEU A 63 -4.74 -0.50 -7.12
N ASP A 64 -5.99 -0.62 -6.68
CA ASP A 64 -7.09 -1.20 -7.44
C ASP A 64 -7.72 -0.23 -8.47
N ASN A 65 -7.38 1.07 -8.42
CA ASN A 65 -7.91 2.05 -9.36
C ASN A 65 -7.18 2.01 -10.71
N GLU A 66 -7.90 2.41 -11.77
CA GLU A 66 -7.29 2.64 -13.07
C GLU A 66 -6.27 3.79 -12.99
N VAL A 67 -5.22 3.71 -13.81
CA VAL A 67 -4.21 4.77 -13.90
C VAL A 67 -4.85 5.99 -14.56
N ASP A 68 -4.78 7.15 -13.90
CA ASP A 68 -5.18 8.43 -14.50
C ASP A 68 -4.25 8.73 -15.71
N GLU A 69 -4.83 8.80 -16.92
CA GLU A 69 -4.13 9.17 -18.17
C GLU A 69 -3.87 10.69 -18.31
#